data_AF-A0A371C9J9-F1
#
_entry.id   AF-A0A371C9J9-F1
#
_cell.length_a   1.000
_cell.length_b   1.000
_cell.length_c   1.000
_cell.angle_alpha   90.00
_cell.angle_beta   90.00
_cell.angle_gamma   90.00
#
_symmetry.space_group_name_H-M   'P 1'
#
loop_
_entity.id
_entity.type
_entity.pdbx_description
1 polymer ?
#
loop_
_entity_poly.entity_id
_entity_poly.type
_entity_poly.pdbx_seq_one_letter_code
_entity_poly.pdbx_strand_id
1 'polypeptide(L)'
;MATGDVSSAPATPSSSAFVSPESDPIKVTDYQVADPQFPTSNNQLRGPNLHLRRTPNKSSSHMSRRDSLEKLERDLRKTSSISSFSERKSPTKPRSRRKDTIENFLSKTPIILKSSLGQLRYLVLVEGLKANDQAECTYRATVWSVLLQVPPTRAEDYIRLIKLGPSPMYGKIRNDTFRTMATDTVFKQKVPEDALIRVLNSYAWKNEMREQKASLEEGIDHLQKSHRDQYVQGMNVLAAPFLYVCKSEAMAFNLLDVMLSRDCPLYVKPTLEGVHSALALIDKCLEIIDPTLYKYLNSKMLKAELYAFASVLTLSACTPPLSEVVVLWDFLFAYGVHMNVLFVIAQVNLMRDKLLESKSPMSLLRSLPPLRAQEIIKLGMSFVAKLPEDLYDLLVRHPYDEAIYEEVKTI
;
A
#
# COMPACT_ATOMS: atom_id res chain seq x y z
N MET A 1 -5.32 -7.72 -86.38
CA MET A 1 -5.16 -7.34 -84.96
C MET A 1 -4.44 -8.50 -84.27
N ALA A 2 -3.29 -8.21 -83.68
CA ALA A 2 -2.25 -9.05 -83.06
C ALA A 2 -2.79 -10.14 -82.10
N THR A 3 -2.37 -11.42 -82.12
CA THR A 3 -1.13 -12.07 -81.60
C THR A 3 -0.85 -11.74 -80.12
N GLY A 4 -0.52 -12.64 -79.18
CA GLY A 4 -0.25 -14.10 -79.11
C GLY A 4 -0.70 -14.59 -77.71
N ASP A 5 -0.34 -15.73 -77.14
CA ASP A 5 0.72 -16.71 -77.40
C ASP A 5 0.34 -17.99 -76.62
N VAL A 6 0.60 -19.19 -77.16
CA VAL A 6 0.36 -20.50 -76.49
C VAL A 6 1.56 -21.39 -76.70
N SER A 7 2.19 -21.82 -75.61
CA SER A 7 3.17 -22.92 -75.49
C SER A 7 3.52 -23.01 -73.99
N SER A 8 3.88 -24.11 -73.32
CA SER A 8 3.80 -25.57 -73.46
C SER A 8 4.36 -26.12 -72.12
N ALA A 9 3.92 -27.29 -71.66
CA ALA A 9 4.48 -27.98 -70.47
C ALA A 9 5.79 -28.73 -70.86
N PRO A 10 6.47 -29.56 -70.02
CA PRO A 10 6.21 -30.01 -68.63
C PRO A 10 7.47 -30.21 -67.73
N ALA A 11 7.27 -30.63 -66.46
CA ALA A 11 8.00 -31.71 -65.73
C ALA A 11 8.17 -31.46 -64.21
N THR A 12 7.55 -32.32 -63.39
CA THR A 12 7.97 -32.71 -62.02
C THR A 12 9.09 -33.77 -62.11
N PRO A 13 10.01 -34.01 -61.13
CA PRO A 13 9.63 -34.36 -59.74
C PRO A 13 10.67 -34.09 -58.62
N SER A 14 10.32 -34.60 -57.43
CA SER A 14 11.15 -34.99 -56.27
C SER A 14 11.28 -33.99 -55.12
N SER A 15 10.61 -34.35 -54.01
CA SER A 15 10.79 -33.79 -52.68
C SER A 15 11.91 -34.53 -51.96
N SER A 16 12.91 -33.80 -51.48
CA SER A 16 13.80 -34.26 -50.42
C SER A 16 14.17 -33.09 -49.51
N ALA A 17 13.84 -33.26 -48.23
CA ALA A 17 14.48 -32.72 -47.04
C ALA A 17 14.89 -31.23 -47.03
N PHE A 18 14.13 -30.43 -46.28
CA PHE A 18 14.72 -29.33 -45.51
C PHE A 18 14.24 -29.43 -44.06
N VAL A 19 15.20 -29.70 -43.19
CA VAL A 19 15.12 -29.64 -41.73
C VAL A 19 15.00 -28.17 -41.34
N SER A 20 13.91 -27.80 -40.69
CA SER A 20 13.79 -26.50 -40.02
C SER A 20 14.33 -26.63 -38.59
N PRO A 21 15.18 -25.69 -38.11
CA PRO A 21 15.75 -25.77 -36.78
C PRO A 21 14.68 -25.43 -35.72
N GLU A 22 14.57 -26.30 -34.72
CA GLU A 22 13.92 -26.01 -33.45
C GLU A 22 14.58 -24.78 -32.81
N SER A 23 13.81 -23.72 -32.63
CA SER A 23 14.17 -22.61 -31.77
C SER A 23 13.69 -22.93 -30.36
N ASP A 24 14.63 -23.22 -29.46
CA ASP A 24 14.40 -23.37 -28.03
C ASP A 24 13.60 -22.17 -27.45
N PRO A 25 12.68 -22.40 -26.50
CA PRO A 25 12.00 -21.33 -25.80
C PRO A 25 13.00 -20.54 -24.95
N ILE A 26 13.02 -19.22 -25.19
CA ILE A 26 13.82 -18.24 -24.44
C ILE A 26 13.50 -18.38 -22.95
N LYS A 27 14.51 -18.79 -22.17
CA LYS A 27 14.45 -18.79 -20.70
C LYS A 27 14.28 -17.35 -20.22
N VAL A 28 13.12 -17.05 -19.64
CA VAL A 28 12.86 -15.83 -18.88
C VAL A 28 13.60 -15.94 -17.54
N THR A 29 14.91 -15.70 -17.57
CA THR A 29 15.72 -15.45 -16.38
C THR A 29 16.67 -14.33 -16.73
N ASP A 30 16.31 -13.10 -16.35
CA ASP A 30 17.18 -11.97 -15.99
C ASP A 30 16.48 -10.62 -16.24
N TYR A 31 15.41 -10.38 -15.48
CA TYR A 31 15.08 -9.01 -15.06
C TYR A 31 15.31 -8.96 -13.55
N GLN A 32 16.57 -8.73 -13.17
CA GLN A 32 16.88 -8.24 -11.83
C GLN A 32 16.22 -6.87 -11.69
N VAL A 33 15.14 -6.81 -10.90
CA VAL A 33 14.61 -5.56 -10.38
C VAL A 33 15.75 -4.86 -9.64
N ALA A 34 16.26 -3.78 -10.22
CA ALA A 34 17.27 -2.96 -9.59
C ALA A 34 16.71 -2.45 -8.26
N ASP A 35 17.36 -2.86 -7.17
CA ASP A 35 17.10 -2.39 -5.82
C ASP A 35 17.21 -0.85 -5.80
N PRO A 36 16.19 -0.08 -5.37
CA PRO A 36 16.32 1.35 -5.21
C PRO A 36 17.26 1.64 -4.02
N GLN A 37 18.55 1.75 -4.30
CA GLN A 37 19.55 2.19 -3.33
C GLN A 37 19.31 3.66 -2.98
N PHE A 38 18.92 3.92 -1.73
CA PHE A 38 18.98 5.26 -1.14
C PHE A 38 20.44 5.59 -0.79
N PRO A 39 20.96 6.79 -1.15
CA PRO A 39 22.35 7.12 -0.89
C PRO A 39 22.61 7.33 0.60
N THR A 40 23.42 6.47 1.21
CA THR A 40 24.03 6.69 2.53
C THR A 40 25.20 7.65 2.40
N SER A 41 25.02 8.89 2.81
CA SER A 41 26.12 9.84 2.99
C SER A 41 26.87 9.52 4.28
N ASN A 42 28.04 8.88 4.14
CA ASN A 42 29.09 8.83 5.15
C ASN A 42 29.61 10.24 5.40
N ASN A 43 29.53 10.74 6.64
CA ASN A 43 30.48 11.72 7.10
C ASN A 43 30.73 11.56 8.61
N GLN A 44 31.94 11.10 8.89
CA GLN A 44 32.58 11.15 10.19
C GLN A 44 32.65 12.60 10.66
N LEU A 45 32.13 12.89 11.85
CA LEU A 45 32.59 14.04 12.62
C LEU A 45 32.80 13.66 14.09
N ARG A 46 34.05 13.88 14.50
CA ARG A 46 34.65 13.72 15.80
C ARG A 46 33.88 14.46 16.90
N GLY A 47 33.77 13.85 18.08
CA GLY A 47 33.45 14.57 19.32
C GLY A 47 34.60 15.47 19.79
N PRO A 48 34.35 16.27 20.83
CA PRO A 48 35.28 16.25 21.96
C PRO A 48 34.60 16.22 23.34
N ASN A 49 35.31 15.55 24.26
CA ASN A 49 35.19 15.53 25.71
C ASN A 49 35.23 16.94 26.34
N LEU A 50 34.54 17.13 27.49
CA LEU A 50 34.87 18.06 28.58
C LEU A 50 34.14 17.59 29.86
N HIS A 51 34.80 16.80 30.71
CA HIS A 51 35.49 17.18 31.95
C HIS A 51 34.60 17.46 33.18
N LEU A 52 34.70 16.53 34.14
CA LEU A 52 34.35 16.64 35.56
C LEU A 52 34.93 17.90 36.22
N ARG A 53 34.15 18.51 37.13
CA ARG A 53 34.72 19.24 38.27
C ARG A 53 33.89 19.04 39.54
N ARG A 54 34.59 18.70 40.63
CA ARG A 54 34.10 18.34 41.97
C ARG A 54 34.23 19.52 42.95
N THR A 55 33.25 19.63 43.88
CA THR A 55 33.32 19.98 45.33
C THR A 55 33.68 21.44 45.74
N PRO A 56 33.21 22.00 46.89
CA PRO A 56 33.26 21.34 48.22
C PRO A 56 32.14 21.58 49.27
N ASN A 57 32.20 20.69 50.26
CA ASN A 57 31.54 20.62 51.57
C ASN A 57 31.69 21.88 52.45
N LYS A 58 30.66 22.16 53.27
CA LYS A 58 30.82 22.65 54.66
C LYS A 58 29.77 22.03 55.59
N SER A 59 30.19 21.82 56.83
CA SER A 59 29.67 20.96 57.88
C SER A 59 28.74 21.63 58.89
N SER A 60 27.72 20.87 59.33
CA SER A 60 27.11 20.71 60.68
C SER A 60 27.07 21.89 61.68
N SER A 61 25.85 22.20 62.15
CA SER A 61 25.58 22.42 63.58
C SER A 61 24.22 21.84 64.00
N HIS A 62 24.19 21.23 65.19
CA HIS A 62 23.08 20.52 65.81
C HIS A 62 21.97 21.44 66.32
N MET A 63 20.72 21.13 66.03
CA MET A 63 19.52 21.65 66.72
C MET A 63 18.66 20.48 67.20
N SER A 64 18.11 20.61 68.41
CA SER A 64 17.47 19.57 69.22
C SER A 64 16.20 18.98 68.57
N ARG A 65 16.06 17.66 68.66
CA ARG A 65 14.92 16.86 68.15
C ARG A 65 13.58 17.15 68.85
N ARG A 66 13.58 17.94 69.94
CA ARG A 66 12.37 18.36 70.68
C ARG A 66 11.67 19.59 70.09
N ASP A 67 12.40 20.52 69.47
CA ASP A 67 11.81 21.75 68.92
C ASP A 67 11.10 21.53 67.57
N SER A 68 11.38 20.41 66.89
CA SER A 68 10.76 20.06 65.61
C SER A 68 9.38 19.40 65.75
N LEU A 69 9.05 18.84 66.93
CA LEU A 69 7.76 18.18 67.16
C LEU A 69 6.67 19.17 67.62
N GLU A 70 7.03 20.21 68.39
CA GLU A 70 6.06 21.27 68.77
C GLU A 70 5.64 22.15 67.58
N LYS A 71 6.51 22.33 66.59
CA LYS A 71 6.17 23.07 65.36
C LYS A 71 5.22 22.26 64.46
N LEU A 72 5.37 20.93 64.46
CA LEU A 72 4.52 20.01 63.71
C LEU A 72 3.11 19.90 64.32
N GLU A 73 2.98 19.92 65.65
CA GLU A 73 1.67 19.91 66.34
C GLU A 73 0.89 21.23 66.23
N ARG A 74 1.58 22.39 66.16
CA ARG A 74 0.92 23.68 65.93
C ARG A 74 0.34 23.81 64.50
N ASP A 75 1.01 23.24 63.51
CA ASP A 75 0.53 23.28 62.11
C ASP A 75 -0.60 22.26 61.85
N LEU A 76 -0.64 21.15 62.60
CA LEU A 76 -1.74 20.17 62.55
C LEU A 76 -3.05 20.65 63.21
N ARG A 77 -2.99 21.58 64.17
CA ARG A 77 -4.20 22.16 64.81
C ARG A 77 -4.82 23.35 64.06
N LYS A 78 -4.13 23.94 63.08
CA LYS A 78 -4.68 25.01 62.23
C LYS A 78 -5.49 24.50 61.03
N THR A 79 -5.46 23.20 60.74
CA THR A 79 -6.12 22.62 59.55
C THR A 79 -7.42 21.88 59.84
N SER A 80 -7.87 21.83 61.11
CA SER A 80 -9.00 21.01 61.55
C SER A 80 -10.25 21.78 62.00
N SER A 81 -10.37 23.09 61.72
CA SER A 81 -11.64 23.80 61.89
C SER A 81 -11.77 25.00 60.94
N ILE A 82 -12.43 24.77 59.80
CA ILE A 82 -13.46 25.63 59.18
C ILE A 82 -14.04 24.79 58.04
N SER A 83 -15.13 24.11 58.36
CA SER A 83 -16.10 23.60 57.39
C SER A 83 -17.09 24.72 57.09
N SER A 84 -17.00 25.31 55.91
CA SER A 84 -18.14 26.00 55.29
C SER A 84 -18.12 25.74 53.79
N PHE A 85 -19.29 25.40 53.27
CA PHE A 85 -19.58 24.88 51.95
C PHE A 85 -18.98 25.71 50.80
N SER A 86 -18.22 25.04 49.93
CA SER A 86 -18.13 25.37 48.50
C SER A 86 -17.83 24.09 47.74
N GLU A 87 -18.78 23.66 46.91
CA GLU A 87 -18.70 22.47 46.06
C GLU A 87 -17.41 22.47 45.23
N ARG A 88 -16.42 21.68 45.66
CA ARG A 88 -15.31 21.31 44.79
C ARG A 88 -15.87 20.38 43.72
N LYS A 89 -16.10 20.94 42.51
CA LYS A 89 -16.37 20.16 41.31
C LYS A 89 -15.36 19.02 41.22
N SER A 90 -15.88 17.79 41.24
CA SER A 90 -15.17 16.58 40.85
C SER A 90 -14.34 16.82 39.58
N PRO A 91 -13.15 16.21 39.42
CA PRO A 91 -12.40 16.32 38.17
C PRO A 91 -13.33 15.87 37.05
N THR A 92 -13.67 16.81 36.16
CA THR A 92 -14.57 16.55 35.04
C THR A 92 -14.01 15.37 34.28
N LYS A 93 -14.79 14.29 34.14
CA LYS A 93 -14.50 13.18 33.23
C LYS A 93 -13.95 13.77 31.92
N PRO A 94 -12.87 13.23 31.34
CA PRO A 94 -12.38 13.73 30.06
C PRO A 94 -13.56 13.74 29.10
N ARG A 95 -13.92 14.93 28.60
CA ARG A 95 -15.04 15.10 27.67
C ARG A 95 -14.76 14.16 26.50
N SER A 96 -15.57 13.12 26.35
CA SER A 96 -15.50 12.22 25.22
C SER A 96 -15.56 13.06 23.94
N ARG A 97 -14.57 12.90 23.05
CA ARG A 97 -14.54 13.59 21.76
C ARG A 97 -15.87 13.35 21.05
N ARG A 98 -16.49 14.41 20.55
CA ARG A 98 -17.72 14.29 19.75
C ARG A 98 -17.40 13.50 18.48
N LYS A 99 -18.10 12.37 18.32
CA LYS A 99 -18.04 11.55 17.09
C LYS A 99 -18.42 12.40 15.87
N ASP A 100 -17.66 12.25 14.80
CA ASP A 100 -18.00 12.87 13.52
C ASP A 100 -19.12 12.13 12.77
N THR A 101 -19.47 12.59 11.58
CA THR A 101 -20.55 12.04 10.75
C THR A 101 -20.36 10.54 10.49
N ILE A 102 -19.14 10.14 10.11
CA ILE A 102 -18.81 8.75 9.75
C ILE A 102 -18.83 7.87 11.00
N GLU A 103 -18.24 8.32 12.11
CA GLU A 103 -18.28 7.58 13.37
C GLU A 103 -19.71 7.39 13.90
N ASN A 104 -20.54 8.42 13.78
CA ASN A 104 -21.95 8.33 14.14
C ASN A 104 -22.68 7.37 13.20
N PHE A 105 -22.37 7.37 11.91
CA PHE A 105 -22.92 6.43 10.93
C PHE A 105 -22.58 4.99 11.29
N LEU A 106 -21.31 4.69 11.57
CA LEU A 106 -20.84 3.35 11.95
C LEU A 106 -21.45 2.83 13.27
N SER A 107 -21.90 3.73 14.15
CA SER A 107 -22.51 3.32 15.42
C SER A 107 -23.96 2.84 15.32
N LYS A 108 -24.57 2.95 14.13
CA LYS A 108 -25.96 2.56 13.88
C LYS A 108 -26.02 1.22 13.15
N THR A 109 -26.97 0.37 13.52
CA THR A 109 -27.25 -0.85 12.77
C THR A 109 -27.85 -0.51 11.40
N PRO A 110 -27.27 -0.97 10.28
CA PRO A 110 -27.81 -0.70 8.96
C PRO A 110 -29.14 -1.44 8.74
N ILE A 111 -30.15 -0.74 8.22
CA ILE A 111 -31.44 -1.35 7.85
C ILE A 111 -31.33 -2.04 6.48
N ILE A 112 -30.66 -1.40 5.52
CA ILE A 112 -30.44 -1.91 4.15
C ILE A 112 -28.96 -1.84 3.83
N LEU A 113 -28.28 -2.99 3.83
CA LEU A 113 -26.82 -3.08 3.68
C LEU A 113 -26.29 -2.36 2.44
N LYS A 114 -26.89 -2.58 1.26
CA LYS A 114 -26.46 -1.97 0.00
C LYS A 114 -26.52 -0.44 0.04
N SER A 115 -27.64 0.11 0.54
CA SER A 115 -27.82 1.56 0.65
C SER A 115 -26.87 2.16 1.69
N SER A 116 -26.69 1.48 2.83
CA SER A 116 -25.78 1.93 3.88
C SER A 116 -24.32 1.91 3.42
N LEU A 117 -23.92 0.90 2.63
CA LEU A 117 -22.58 0.84 2.04
C LEU A 117 -22.37 1.99 1.03
N GLY A 118 -23.35 2.25 0.17
CA GLY A 118 -23.31 3.39 -0.75
C GLY A 118 -23.18 4.74 -0.02
N GLN A 119 -23.93 4.91 1.07
CA GLN A 119 -23.85 6.11 1.90
C GLN A 119 -22.49 6.25 2.60
N LEU A 120 -21.93 5.17 3.13
CA LEU A 120 -20.59 5.19 3.72
C LEU A 120 -19.53 5.58 2.69
N ARG A 121 -19.58 4.99 1.49
CA ARG A 121 -18.68 5.36 0.38
C ARG A 121 -18.78 6.85 0.09
N TYR A 122 -19.99 7.38 -0.09
CA TYR A 122 -20.18 8.81 -0.32
C TYR A 122 -19.58 9.68 0.80
N LEU A 123 -19.83 9.34 2.06
CA LEU A 123 -19.27 10.10 3.19
C LEU A 123 -17.75 10.07 3.21
N VAL A 124 -17.12 8.91 2.95
CA VAL A 124 -15.65 8.79 2.89
C VAL A 124 -15.08 9.65 1.75
N LEU A 125 -15.72 9.64 0.58
CA LEU A 125 -15.26 10.38 -0.60
C LEU A 125 -15.40 11.90 -0.44
N VAL A 126 -16.43 12.36 0.27
CA VAL A 126 -16.73 13.80 0.42
C VAL A 126 -16.12 14.40 1.68
N GLU A 127 -16.18 13.72 2.82
CA GLU A 127 -15.71 14.25 4.11
C GLU A 127 -14.30 13.77 4.48
N GLY A 128 -13.87 12.62 3.96
CA GLY A 128 -12.65 11.95 4.39
C GLY A 128 -12.74 11.43 5.84
N LEU A 129 -11.74 10.65 6.25
CA LEU A 129 -11.64 10.16 7.63
C LEU A 129 -10.88 11.17 8.50
N LYS A 130 -11.41 11.49 9.68
CA LYS A 130 -10.79 12.48 10.56
C LYS A 130 -9.76 11.83 11.48
N ALA A 131 -8.59 12.46 11.54
CA ALA A 131 -7.56 12.15 12.50
C ALA A 131 -7.85 12.81 13.86
N ASN A 132 -7.36 12.18 14.93
CA ASN A 132 -7.36 12.74 16.28
C ASN A 132 -6.16 13.70 16.48
N ASP A 133 -5.99 14.18 17.71
CA ASP A 133 -4.89 15.09 18.09
C ASP A 133 -3.49 14.46 17.91
N GLN A 134 -3.40 13.13 17.81
CA GLN A 134 -2.17 12.39 17.51
C GLN A 134 -2.00 12.08 16.02
N ALA A 135 -2.76 12.74 15.13
CA ALA A 135 -2.78 12.49 13.69
C ALA A 135 -3.20 11.06 13.28
N GLU A 136 -3.92 10.35 14.15
CA GLU A 136 -4.42 8.99 13.88
C GLU A 136 -5.95 8.93 13.76
N CYS A 137 -6.47 8.20 12.77
CA CYS A 137 -7.90 7.91 12.70
C CYS A 137 -8.21 6.58 13.41
N THR A 138 -8.85 6.68 14.59
CA THR A 138 -9.10 5.52 15.48
C THR A 138 -10.11 4.49 14.96
N TYR A 139 -10.88 4.87 13.92
CA TYR A 139 -11.94 4.06 13.31
C TYR A 139 -11.66 3.66 11.86
N ARG A 140 -10.49 4.02 11.30
CA ARG A 140 -10.11 3.70 9.92
C ARG A 140 -10.14 2.21 9.62
N ALA A 141 -9.56 1.38 10.48
CA ALA A 141 -9.57 -0.07 10.30
C ALA A 141 -11.00 -0.64 10.20
N THR A 142 -11.95 -0.07 10.96
CA THR A 142 -13.37 -0.43 10.90
C THR A 142 -14.03 0.01 9.60
N VAL A 143 -13.71 1.22 9.11
CA VAL A 143 -14.18 1.69 7.80
C VAL A 143 -13.68 0.75 6.71
N TRP A 144 -12.37 0.42 6.71
CA TRP A 144 -11.77 -0.49 5.74
C TRP A 144 -12.43 -1.87 5.77
N SER A 145 -12.70 -2.44 6.95
CA SER A 145 -13.41 -3.73 7.03
C SER A 145 -14.81 -3.67 6.43
N VAL A 146 -15.54 -2.57 6.60
CA VAL A 146 -16.88 -2.42 6.02
C VAL A 146 -16.80 -2.23 4.50
N LEU A 147 -15.89 -1.37 4.03
CA LEU A 147 -15.72 -1.08 2.60
C LEU A 147 -15.23 -2.30 1.80
N LEU A 148 -14.27 -3.03 2.36
CA LEU A 148 -13.80 -4.31 1.81
C LEU A 148 -14.77 -5.47 2.08
N GLN A 149 -15.87 -5.23 2.81
CA GLN A 149 -16.89 -6.22 3.15
C GLN A 149 -16.30 -7.47 3.82
N VAL A 150 -15.33 -7.26 4.72
CA VAL A 150 -14.70 -8.33 5.49
C VAL A 150 -15.43 -8.44 6.83
N PRO A 151 -16.14 -9.55 7.10
CA PRO A 151 -16.81 -9.74 8.37
C PRO A 151 -15.79 -9.89 9.50
N PRO A 152 -16.18 -9.66 10.77
CA PRO A 152 -15.34 -10.01 11.91
C PRO A 152 -14.96 -11.50 11.86
N THR A 153 -13.67 -11.76 11.68
CA THR A 153 -13.11 -13.11 11.62
C THR A 153 -12.55 -13.53 12.97
N ARG A 154 -12.62 -14.83 13.26
CA ARG A 154 -12.04 -15.39 14.47
C ARG A 154 -10.51 -15.34 14.42
N ALA A 155 -9.88 -14.86 15.50
CA ALA A 155 -8.42 -14.80 15.58
C ALA A 155 -7.79 -16.20 15.46
N GLU A 156 -8.51 -17.25 15.89
CA GLU A 156 -8.07 -18.64 15.78
C GLU A 156 -7.74 -19.05 14.35
N ASP A 157 -8.42 -18.50 13.34
CA ASP A 157 -8.19 -18.87 11.94
C ASP A 157 -6.80 -18.41 11.46
N TYR A 158 -6.43 -17.17 11.82
CA TYR A 158 -5.09 -16.63 11.58
C TYR A 158 -4.02 -17.36 12.41
N ILE A 159 -4.33 -17.68 13.68
CA ILE A 159 -3.41 -18.43 14.55
C ILE A 159 -3.11 -19.82 13.98
N ARG A 160 -4.10 -20.50 13.37
CA ARG A 160 -3.87 -21.79 12.72
C ARG A 160 -2.88 -21.68 11.57
N LEU A 161 -2.93 -20.60 10.77
CA LEU A 161 -1.96 -20.36 9.70
C LEU A 161 -0.55 -20.09 10.25
N ILE A 162 -0.43 -19.30 11.32
CA ILE A 162 0.88 -19.07 11.98
C ILE A 162 1.49 -20.39 12.46
N LYS A 163 0.67 -21.29 13.03
CA LYS A 163 1.12 -22.59 13.57
C LYS A 163 1.69 -23.54 12.52
N LEU A 164 1.44 -23.31 11.23
CA LEU A 164 2.07 -24.07 10.14
C LEU A 164 3.56 -23.80 10.01
N GLY A 165 4.06 -22.72 10.63
CA GLY A 165 5.47 -22.34 10.57
C GLY A 165 5.86 -21.71 9.22
N PRO A 166 7.15 -21.70 8.86
CA PRO A 166 7.64 -21.12 7.62
C PRO A 166 7.03 -21.76 6.37
N SER A 167 6.44 -20.94 5.50
CA SER A 167 6.00 -21.35 4.16
C SER A 167 7.21 -21.54 3.22
N PRO A 168 7.02 -22.19 2.06
CA PRO A 168 8.06 -22.25 1.03
C PRO A 168 8.61 -20.87 0.64
N MET A 169 7.79 -19.81 0.74
CA MET A 169 8.14 -18.43 0.40
C MET A 169 8.82 -17.65 1.52
N TYR A 170 9.02 -18.24 2.70
CA TYR A 170 9.57 -17.56 3.87
C TYR A 170 10.92 -16.85 3.61
N GLY A 171 11.81 -17.46 2.83
CA GLY A 171 13.10 -16.85 2.47
C GLY A 171 12.93 -15.57 1.65
N LYS A 172 12.06 -15.57 0.62
CA LYS A 172 11.74 -14.39 -0.18
C LYS A 172 11.09 -13.29 0.67
N ILE A 173 10.12 -13.68 1.50
CA ILE A 173 9.43 -12.78 2.43
C ILE A 173 10.46 -12.08 3.33
N ARG A 174 11.35 -12.83 3.99
CA ARG A 174 12.38 -12.25 4.86
C ARG A 174 13.30 -11.28 4.16
N ASN A 175 13.70 -11.58 2.92
CA ASN A 175 14.53 -10.68 2.15
C ASN A 175 13.82 -9.33 1.94
N ASP A 176 12.50 -9.32 1.76
CA ASP A 176 11.77 -8.09 1.51
C ASP A 176 11.37 -7.34 2.80
N THR A 177 11.04 -8.05 3.88
CA THR A 177 10.52 -7.44 5.11
C THR A 177 11.51 -6.51 5.80
N PHE A 178 12.79 -6.89 5.88
CA PHE A 178 13.79 -6.07 6.59
C PHE A 178 14.01 -4.68 5.98
N ARG A 179 13.79 -4.56 4.66
CA ARG A 179 13.92 -3.30 3.90
C ARG A 179 12.59 -2.57 3.70
N THR A 180 11.48 -3.11 4.20
CA THR A 180 10.14 -2.51 4.05
C THR A 180 10.04 -1.21 4.85
N MET A 181 9.72 -0.11 4.17
CA MET A 181 9.57 1.22 4.79
C MET A 181 10.77 1.57 5.69
N ALA A 182 12.00 1.22 5.25
CA ALA A 182 13.18 1.24 6.10
C ALA A 182 13.53 2.62 6.68
N THR A 183 13.11 3.70 6.03
CA THR A 183 13.37 5.08 6.45
C THR A 183 12.20 5.71 7.23
N ASP A 184 11.06 5.05 7.34
CA ASP A 184 9.89 5.54 8.07
C ASP A 184 9.96 5.13 9.54
N THR A 185 10.34 6.08 10.39
CA THR A 185 10.52 5.84 11.83
C THR A 185 9.20 5.62 12.56
N VAL A 186 8.11 6.27 12.12
CA VAL A 186 6.78 6.14 12.72
C VAL A 186 6.23 4.75 12.42
N PHE A 187 6.39 4.27 11.19
CA PHE A 187 6.05 2.91 10.81
C PHE A 187 6.82 1.89 11.65
N LYS A 188 8.15 2.00 11.75
CA LYS A 188 8.99 1.06 12.50
C LYS A 188 8.66 0.99 14.00
N GLN A 189 8.19 2.09 14.58
CA GLN A 189 7.73 2.10 15.97
C GLN A 189 6.41 1.34 16.16
N LYS A 190 5.54 1.33 15.15
CA LYS A 190 4.20 0.75 15.22
C LYS A 190 4.11 -0.67 14.68
N VAL A 191 4.92 -1.00 13.68
CA VAL A 191 4.86 -2.28 12.95
C VAL A 191 6.20 -3.00 13.07
N PRO A 192 6.28 -4.04 13.91
CA PRO A 192 7.48 -4.86 13.98
C PRO A 192 7.64 -5.70 12.71
N GLU A 193 8.88 -5.95 12.29
CA GLU A 193 9.17 -6.78 11.11
C GLU A 193 8.54 -8.18 11.20
N ASP A 194 8.56 -8.79 12.39
CA ASP A 194 7.96 -10.11 12.58
C ASP A 194 6.46 -10.15 12.30
N ALA A 195 5.75 -9.02 12.44
CA ALA A 195 4.34 -8.95 12.06
C ALA A 195 4.16 -8.98 10.53
N LEU A 196 5.01 -8.28 9.77
CA LEU A 196 5.04 -8.39 8.31
C LEU A 196 5.31 -9.83 7.89
N ILE A 197 6.32 -10.46 8.48
CA ILE A 197 6.69 -11.85 8.17
C ILE A 197 5.50 -12.79 8.44
N ARG A 198 4.87 -12.71 9.62
CA ARG A 198 3.73 -13.57 9.98
C ARG A 198 2.54 -13.39 9.05
N VAL A 199 2.17 -12.15 8.73
CA VAL A 199 1.02 -11.84 7.86
C VAL A 199 1.27 -12.36 6.45
N LEU A 200 2.42 -12.05 5.85
CA LEU A 200 2.76 -12.47 4.48
C LEU A 200 2.93 -13.99 4.38
N ASN A 201 3.55 -14.61 5.39
CA ASN A 201 3.72 -16.06 5.44
C ASN A 201 2.36 -16.78 5.58
N SER A 202 1.45 -16.23 6.39
CA SER A 202 0.09 -16.75 6.52
C SER A 202 -0.71 -16.58 5.23
N TYR A 203 -0.48 -15.50 4.47
CA TYR A 203 -1.09 -15.31 3.15
C TYR A 203 -0.59 -16.36 2.17
N ALA A 204 0.73 -16.59 2.12
CA ALA A 204 1.31 -17.62 1.26
C ALA A 204 0.72 -19.01 1.55
N TRP A 205 0.60 -19.39 2.83
CA TRP A 205 -0.05 -20.65 3.22
C TRP A 205 -1.52 -20.71 2.81
N LYS A 206 -2.28 -19.64 3.04
CA LYS A 206 -3.71 -19.62 2.70
C LYS A 206 -3.93 -19.73 1.20
N ASN A 207 -3.07 -19.10 0.39
CA ASN A 207 -3.18 -19.18 -1.06
C ASN A 207 -2.77 -20.55 -1.60
N GLU A 208 -1.73 -21.17 -1.03
CA GLU A 208 -1.38 -22.57 -1.31
C GLU A 208 -2.55 -23.53 -1.01
N MET A 209 -3.23 -23.35 0.13
CA MET A 209 -4.41 -24.14 0.48
C MET A 209 -5.58 -23.94 -0.50
N ARG A 210 -5.77 -22.72 -1.02
CA ARG A 210 -6.79 -22.43 -2.04
C ARG A 210 -6.49 -23.17 -3.33
N GLU A 211 -5.24 -23.14 -3.79
CA GLU A 211 -4.83 -23.82 -5.02
C GLU A 211 -4.92 -25.34 -4.91
N GLN A 212 -4.52 -25.91 -3.78
CA GLN A 212 -4.68 -27.34 -3.52
C GLN A 212 -6.16 -27.74 -3.58
N LYS A 213 -7.04 -26.93 -2.97
CA LYS A 213 -8.48 -27.16 -3.00
C LYS A 213 -9.06 -27.07 -4.42
N ALA A 214 -8.71 -26.03 -5.18
CA ALA A 214 -9.17 -25.87 -6.56
C ALA A 214 -8.71 -27.04 -7.46
N SER A 215 -7.46 -27.48 -7.31
CA SER A 215 -6.92 -28.61 -8.07
C SER A 215 -7.66 -29.92 -7.78
N LEU A 216 -8.01 -30.16 -6.51
CA LEU A 216 -8.81 -31.33 -6.11
C LEU A 216 -10.23 -31.28 -6.68
N GLU A 217 -10.85 -30.10 -6.75
CA GLU A 217 -12.19 -29.90 -7.32
C GLU A 217 -12.20 -30.09 -8.85
N GLU A 218 -11.13 -29.71 -9.53
CA GLU A 218 -10.97 -29.87 -10.99
C GLU A 218 -10.48 -31.27 -11.40
N GLY A 219 -10.14 -32.13 -10.44
CA GLY A 219 -9.63 -33.48 -10.70
C GLY A 219 -8.26 -33.50 -11.40
N ILE A 220 -7.50 -32.41 -11.31
CA ILE A 220 -6.18 -32.27 -11.94
C ILE A 220 -5.11 -32.67 -10.92
N ASP A 221 -4.34 -33.71 -11.25
CA ASP A 221 -3.19 -34.14 -10.44
C ASP A 221 -2.00 -33.19 -10.65
N HIS A 222 -1.99 -32.08 -9.91
CA HIS A 222 -0.97 -31.05 -10.00
C HIS A 222 0.23 -31.30 -9.06
N LEU A 223 0.79 -32.51 -9.09
CA LEU A 223 2.07 -32.86 -8.42
C LEU A 223 3.29 -32.03 -8.92
N GLN A 224 3.12 -31.09 -9.86
CA GLN A 224 4.20 -30.31 -10.46
C GLN A 224 3.98 -28.79 -10.52
N LYS A 225 2.87 -28.22 -9.98
CA LYS A 225 2.76 -26.75 -9.94
C LYS A 225 3.62 -26.21 -8.81
N SER A 226 4.51 -25.28 -9.14
CA SER A 226 5.54 -24.83 -8.23
C SER A 226 4.93 -24.08 -7.05
N HIS A 227 5.21 -24.49 -5.80
CA HIS A 227 4.89 -23.71 -4.58
C HIS A 227 5.53 -22.28 -4.56
N ARG A 228 6.18 -21.86 -5.66
CA ARG A 228 7.02 -20.67 -5.77
C ARG A 228 6.29 -19.37 -6.12
N ASP A 229 4.98 -19.46 -6.29
CA ASP A 229 4.15 -18.41 -6.88
C ASP A 229 3.25 -17.70 -5.85
N GLN A 230 3.34 -18.09 -4.58
CA GLN A 230 2.47 -17.58 -3.50
C GLN A 230 2.89 -16.24 -2.90
N TYR A 231 4.00 -15.69 -3.37
CA TYR A 231 4.53 -14.41 -2.94
C TYR A 231 5.31 -13.75 -4.07
N VAL A 232 4.96 -12.50 -4.37
CA VAL A 232 5.67 -11.63 -5.31
C VAL A 232 6.24 -10.43 -4.56
N GLN A 233 7.45 -10.00 -4.95
CA GLN A 233 8.09 -8.82 -4.39
C GLN A 233 7.17 -7.60 -4.55
N GLY A 234 7.03 -6.80 -3.48
CA GLY A 234 6.10 -5.68 -3.41
C GLY A 234 4.88 -5.95 -2.52
N MET A 235 4.51 -7.22 -2.29
CA MET A 235 3.44 -7.57 -1.36
C MET A 235 3.73 -7.13 0.08
N ASN A 236 5.01 -7.10 0.49
CA ASN A 236 5.43 -6.53 1.75
C ASN A 236 5.05 -5.05 1.91
N VAL A 237 5.12 -4.28 0.83
CA VAL A 237 4.72 -2.87 0.81
C VAL A 237 3.20 -2.74 0.84
N LEU A 238 2.46 -3.63 0.16
CA LEU A 238 0.99 -3.68 0.24
C LEU A 238 0.48 -4.08 1.64
N ALA A 239 1.21 -4.93 2.36
CA ALA A 239 0.86 -5.33 3.73
C ALA A 239 1.08 -4.22 4.77
N ALA A 240 2.04 -3.32 4.52
CA ALA A 240 2.46 -2.30 5.49
C ALA A 240 1.32 -1.35 5.92
N PRO A 241 0.50 -0.75 5.02
CA PRO A 241 -0.62 0.09 5.42
C PRO A 241 -1.64 -0.63 6.31
N PHE A 242 -1.95 -1.92 6.03
CA PHE A 242 -2.89 -2.68 6.87
C PHE A 242 -2.35 -2.89 8.29
N LEU A 243 -1.09 -3.30 8.43
CA LEU A 243 -0.47 -3.46 9.74
C LEU A 243 -0.32 -2.14 10.50
N TYR A 244 -0.09 -1.04 9.78
CA TYR A 244 -0.02 0.30 10.37
C TYR A 244 -1.38 0.80 10.89
N VAL A 245 -2.48 0.43 10.23
CA VAL A 245 -3.84 0.91 10.55
C VAL A 245 -4.58 -0.02 11.52
N CYS A 246 -4.43 -1.33 11.38
CA CYS A 246 -5.23 -2.30 12.11
C CYS A 246 -4.77 -2.47 13.56
N LYS A 247 -5.73 -2.75 14.45
CA LYS A 247 -5.46 -2.99 15.89
C LYS A 247 -4.93 -4.39 16.19
N SER A 248 -4.97 -5.30 15.22
CA SER A 248 -4.47 -6.66 15.35
C SER A 248 -3.96 -7.19 14.01
N GLU A 249 -2.98 -8.09 14.06
CA GLU A 249 -2.47 -8.79 12.87
C GLU A 249 -3.54 -9.62 12.18
N ALA A 250 -4.42 -10.28 12.95
CA ALA A 250 -5.51 -11.07 12.38
C ALA A 250 -6.44 -10.20 11.51
N MET A 251 -6.75 -8.97 11.95
CA MET A 251 -7.52 -8.04 11.14
C MET A 251 -6.74 -7.61 9.89
N ALA A 252 -5.48 -7.20 10.05
CA ALA A 252 -4.62 -6.79 8.92
C ALA A 252 -4.52 -7.89 7.87
N PHE A 253 -4.30 -9.14 8.30
CA PHE A 253 -4.24 -10.33 7.45
C PHE A 253 -5.53 -10.53 6.67
N ASN A 254 -6.69 -10.51 7.31
CA ASN A 254 -7.96 -10.77 6.62
C ASN A 254 -8.33 -9.64 5.64
N LEU A 255 -8.01 -8.38 5.95
CA LEU A 255 -8.22 -7.28 5.01
C LEU A 255 -7.29 -7.38 3.80
N LEU A 256 -6.00 -7.65 4.03
CA LEU A 256 -5.01 -7.87 2.96
C LEU A 256 -5.42 -9.04 2.08
N ASP A 257 -5.78 -10.16 2.70
CA ASP A 257 -6.17 -11.38 1.99
C ASP A 257 -7.37 -11.15 1.06
N VAL A 258 -8.40 -10.45 1.52
CA VAL A 258 -9.58 -10.14 0.69
C VAL A 258 -9.23 -9.15 -0.42
N MET A 259 -8.47 -8.09 -0.12
CA MET A 259 -8.04 -7.14 -1.15
C MET A 259 -7.27 -7.86 -2.26
N LEU A 260 -6.27 -8.66 -1.91
CA LEU A 260 -5.42 -9.33 -2.88
C LEU A 260 -6.12 -10.47 -3.61
N SER A 261 -7.05 -11.20 -2.99
CA SER A 261 -7.73 -12.32 -3.65
C SER A 261 -8.99 -11.93 -4.44
N ARG A 262 -9.60 -10.77 -4.14
CA ARG A 262 -10.86 -10.32 -4.75
C ARG A 262 -10.72 -9.03 -5.54
N ASP A 263 -10.07 -8.02 -4.97
CA ASP A 263 -10.12 -6.66 -5.51
C ASP A 263 -8.98 -6.38 -6.49
N CYS A 264 -7.82 -7.02 -6.34
CA CYS A 264 -6.71 -6.94 -7.28
C CYS A 264 -5.88 -8.24 -7.44
N PRO A 265 -6.49 -9.42 -7.69
CA PRO A 265 -5.77 -10.68 -7.81
C PRO A 265 -4.69 -10.70 -8.89
N LEU A 266 -4.85 -9.94 -9.98
CA LEU A 266 -3.86 -9.89 -11.06
C LEU A 266 -2.59 -9.11 -10.70
N TYR A 267 -2.58 -8.39 -9.58
CA TYR A 267 -1.41 -7.67 -9.08
C TYR A 267 -0.41 -8.55 -8.34
N VAL A 268 -0.82 -9.75 -7.93
CA VAL A 268 0.00 -10.66 -7.12
C VAL A 268 0.22 -12.01 -7.76
N LYS A 269 -0.17 -12.16 -9.04
CA LYS A 269 0.26 -13.27 -9.89
C LYS A 269 1.74 -13.14 -10.24
N PRO A 270 2.46 -14.26 -10.46
CA PRO A 270 3.86 -14.22 -10.90
C PRO A 270 4.10 -13.40 -12.17
N THR A 271 3.12 -13.39 -13.09
CA THR A 271 3.18 -12.64 -14.36
C THR A 271 2.84 -11.16 -14.21
N LEU A 272 2.31 -10.74 -13.05
CA LEU A 272 1.95 -9.34 -12.76
C LEU A 272 1.06 -8.70 -13.84
N GLU A 273 0.19 -9.48 -14.48
CA GLU A 273 -0.67 -9.05 -15.60
C GLU A 273 -1.43 -7.76 -15.29
N GLY A 274 -2.01 -7.65 -14.09
CA GLY A 274 -2.75 -6.45 -13.68
C GLY A 274 -1.85 -5.21 -13.59
N VAL A 275 -0.60 -5.37 -13.15
CA VAL A 275 0.38 -4.26 -13.07
C VAL A 275 0.80 -3.83 -14.47
N HIS A 276 1.11 -4.78 -15.36
CA HIS A 276 1.49 -4.46 -16.74
C HIS A 276 0.33 -3.81 -17.51
N SER A 277 -0.91 -4.30 -17.35
CA SER A 277 -2.10 -3.65 -17.90
C SER A 277 -2.26 -2.23 -17.38
N ALA A 278 -2.12 -2.01 -16.06
CA ALA A 278 -2.19 -0.68 -15.46
C ALA A 278 -1.13 0.28 -16.02
N LEU A 279 0.10 -0.19 -16.26
CA LEU A 279 1.18 0.63 -16.84
C LEU A 279 0.86 1.04 -18.27
N ALA A 280 0.37 0.11 -19.10
CA ALA A 280 -0.08 0.45 -20.45
C ALA A 280 -1.27 1.43 -20.43
N LEU A 281 -2.21 1.26 -19.49
CA LEU A 281 -3.34 2.17 -19.30
C LEU A 281 -2.89 3.57 -18.83
N ILE A 282 -1.79 3.69 -18.06
CA ILE A 282 -1.21 5.00 -17.71
C ILE A 282 -0.82 5.77 -18.96
N ASP A 283 -0.09 5.15 -19.89
CA ASP A 283 0.36 5.82 -21.12
C ASP A 283 -0.84 6.28 -21.97
N LYS A 284 -1.86 5.42 -22.15
CA LYS A 284 -3.10 5.76 -22.89
C LYS A 284 -3.88 6.89 -22.22
N CYS A 285 -4.06 6.83 -20.91
CA CYS A 285 -4.77 7.87 -20.17
C CYS A 285 -3.99 9.20 -20.22
N LEU A 286 -2.66 9.17 -20.06
CA LEU A 286 -1.83 10.37 -20.09
C LEU A 286 -1.88 11.06 -21.46
N GLU A 287 -1.90 10.30 -22.55
CA GLU A 287 -2.06 10.83 -23.91
C GLU A 287 -3.34 11.67 -24.07
N ILE A 288 -4.45 11.25 -23.45
CA ILE A 288 -5.72 11.97 -23.48
C ILE A 288 -5.74 13.14 -22.48
N ILE A 289 -5.25 12.91 -21.26
CA ILE A 289 -5.33 13.86 -20.14
C ILE A 289 -4.40 15.06 -20.36
N ASP A 290 -3.17 14.81 -20.80
CA ASP A 290 -2.14 15.80 -21.07
C ASP A 290 -1.27 15.38 -22.28
N PRO A 291 -1.77 15.59 -23.51
CA PRO A 291 -1.08 15.18 -24.73
C PRO A 291 0.32 15.80 -24.87
N THR A 292 0.53 17.00 -24.32
CA THR A 292 1.81 17.71 -24.36
C THR A 292 2.84 17.00 -23.50
N LEU A 293 2.48 16.66 -22.26
CA LEU A 293 3.36 15.93 -21.35
C LEU A 293 3.65 14.51 -21.88
N TYR A 294 2.62 13.82 -22.37
CA TYR A 294 2.78 12.51 -23.00
C TYR A 294 3.79 12.54 -24.17
N LYS A 295 3.59 13.43 -25.14
CA LYS A 295 4.50 13.58 -26.29
C LYS A 295 5.93 13.89 -25.86
N TYR A 296 6.09 14.73 -24.84
CA TYR A 296 7.41 15.06 -24.30
C TYR A 296 8.10 13.81 -23.72
N LEU A 297 7.45 13.07 -22.82
CA LEU A 297 8.01 11.86 -22.22
C LEU A 297 8.28 10.78 -23.29
N ASN A 298 7.36 10.59 -24.23
CA ASN A 298 7.53 9.64 -25.32
C ASN A 298 8.68 10.02 -26.26
N SER A 299 8.92 11.32 -26.52
CA SER A 299 10.10 11.78 -27.28
C SER A 299 11.44 11.48 -26.60
N LYS A 300 11.39 11.20 -25.28
CA LYS A 300 12.53 10.76 -24.46
C LYS A 300 12.53 9.25 -24.22
N MET A 301 11.66 8.49 -24.90
CA MET A 301 11.48 7.05 -24.72
C MET A 301 11.09 6.64 -23.28
N LEU A 302 10.39 7.52 -22.56
CA LEU A 302 9.96 7.28 -21.18
C LEU A 302 8.53 6.76 -21.14
N LYS A 303 8.38 5.45 -21.29
CA LYS A 303 7.12 4.73 -21.05
C LYS A 303 6.82 4.63 -19.55
N ALA A 304 5.53 4.51 -19.20
CA ALA A 304 5.09 4.37 -17.82
C ALA A 304 5.80 3.24 -17.07
N GLU A 305 6.09 2.12 -17.73
CA GLU A 305 6.80 0.98 -17.15
C GLU A 305 8.13 1.36 -16.49
N LEU A 306 8.83 2.38 -16.99
CA LEU A 306 10.12 2.80 -16.44
C LEU A 306 10.00 3.59 -15.13
N TYR A 307 8.92 4.33 -14.92
CA TYR A 307 8.79 5.25 -13.78
C TYR A 307 7.63 4.96 -12.84
N ALA A 308 6.58 4.29 -13.31
CA ALA A 308 5.35 4.09 -12.56
C ALA A 308 5.26 2.69 -11.94
N PHE A 309 6.13 1.75 -12.30
CA PHE A 309 6.02 0.34 -11.89
C PHE A 309 5.83 0.17 -10.38
N ALA A 310 6.71 0.76 -9.57
CA ALA A 310 6.62 0.66 -8.11
C ALA A 310 5.32 1.27 -7.55
N SER A 311 4.93 2.45 -8.06
CA SER A 311 3.69 3.14 -7.63
C SER A 311 2.43 2.40 -8.07
N VAL A 312 2.45 1.68 -9.19
CA VAL A 312 1.34 0.83 -9.61
C VAL A 312 1.30 -0.42 -8.73
N LEU A 313 2.39 -1.20 -8.71
CA LEU A 313 2.51 -2.46 -7.97
C LEU A 313 2.08 -2.34 -6.51
N THR A 314 2.40 -1.22 -5.87
CA THR A 314 2.16 -1.00 -4.44
C THR A 314 0.95 -0.12 -4.14
N LEU A 315 0.11 0.20 -5.13
CA LEU A 315 -0.99 1.17 -4.98
C LEU A 315 -0.53 2.48 -4.32
N SER A 316 0.58 3.01 -4.83
CA SER A 316 1.32 4.19 -4.35
C SER A 316 1.86 4.11 -2.93
N ALA A 317 1.78 2.96 -2.25
CA ALA A 317 2.29 2.82 -0.88
C ALA A 317 3.82 2.91 -0.77
N CYS A 318 4.55 2.80 -1.88
CA CYS A 318 5.99 3.06 -1.93
C CYS A 318 6.35 4.55 -1.87
N THR A 319 5.39 5.46 -2.09
CA THR A 319 5.62 6.91 -2.07
C THR A 319 5.30 7.47 -0.69
N PRO A 320 6.29 7.95 0.09
CA PRO A 320 6.04 8.47 1.44
C PRO A 320 5.28 9.80 1.41
N PRO A 321 4.69 10.25 2.52
CA PRO A 321 4.65 9.59 3.82
C PRO A 321 3.48 8.60 3.95
N LEU A 322 3.62 7.59 4.82
CA LEU A 322 2.59 6.58 5.05
C LEU A 322 1.26 7.18 5.55
N SER A 323 1.31 8.32 6.25
CA SER A 323 0.11 9.06 6.68
C SER A 323 -0.77 9.52 5.50
N GLU A 324 -0.16 9.84 4.36
CA GLU A 324 -0.87 10.24 3.15
C GLU A 324 -1.29 9.02 2.32
N VAL A 325 -0.49 7.95 2.32
CA VAL A 325 -0.87 6.65 1.72
C VAL A 325 -2.19 6.15 2.30
N VAL A 326 -2.36 6.17 3.63
CA VAL A 326 -3.60 5.66 4.24
C VAL A 326 -4.82 6.52 3.91
N VAL A 327 -4.64 7.83 3.66
CA VAL A 327 -5.71 8.72 3.18
C VAL A 327 -6.05 8.42 1.72
N LEU A 328 -5.05 8.14 0.89
CA LEU A 328 -5.26 7.69 -0.49
C LEU A 328 -6.02 6.36 -0.51
N TRP A 329 -5.68 5.42 0.38
CA TRP A 329 -6.34 4.12 0.48
C TRP A 329 -7.75 4.19 1.06
N ASP A 330 -8.04 5.16 1.94
CA ASP A 330 -9.42 5.48 2.34
C ASP A 330 -10.29 5.73 1.09
N PHE A 331 -9.77 6.48 0.11
CA PHE A 331 -10.43 6.71 -1.17
C PHE A 331 -10.50 5.45 -2.03
N LEU A 332 -9.39 4.72 -2.20
CA LEU A 332 -9.35 3.51 -3.04
C LEU A 332 -10.36 2.45 -2.58
N PHE A 333 -10.56 2.26 -1.28
CA PHE A 333 -11.56 1.31 -0.78
C PHE A 333 -12.99 1.83 -0.88
N ALA A 334 -13.19 3.14 -0.89
CA ALA A 334 -14.52 3.74 -1.06
C ALA A 334 -14.97 3.78 -2.53
N TYR A 335 -14.03 3.98 -3.45
CA TYR A 335 -14.29 4.17 -4.87
C TYR A 335 -13.92 2.95 -5.73
N GLY A 336 -12.67 2.49 -5.60
CA GLY A 336 -12.11 1.35 -6.34
C GLY A 336 -10.59 1.49 -6.51
N VAL A 337 -9.88 0.35 -6.47
CA VAL A 337 -8.41 0.30 -6.54
C VAL A 337 -7.86 0.74 -7.90
N HIS A 338 -8.67 0.64 -8.96
CA HIS A 338 -8.32 1.07 -10.31
C HIS A 338 -7.92 2.55 -10.40
N MET A 339 -8.48 3.38 -9.52
CA MET A 339 -8.18 4.81 -9.47
C MET A 339 -6.71 5.12 -9.19
N ASN A 340 -5.94 4.17 -8.65
CA ASN A 340 -4.51 4.36 -8.45
C ASN A 340 -3.77 4.69 -9.77
N VAL A 341 -4.22 4.17 -10.91
CA VAL A 341 -3.68 4.53 -12.24
C VAL A 341 -3.76 6.05 -12.46
N LEU A 342 -4.92 6.66 -12.22
CA LEU A 342 -5.12 8.10 -12.37
C LEU A 342 -4.39 8.89 -11.29
N PHE A 343 -4.18 8.32 -10.10
CA PHE A 343 -3.40 8.94 -9.03
C PHE A 343 -1.90 8.96 -9.30
N VAL A 344 -1.37 7.94 -9.99
CA VAL A 344 0.01 7.98 -10.50
C VAL A 344 0.15 9.06 -11.58
N ILE A 345 -0.82 9.17 -12.50
CA ILE A 345 -0.84 10.26 -13.50
C ILE A 345 -0.91 11.62 -12.80
N ALA A 346 -1.73 11.77 -11.76
CA ALA A 346 -1.83 13.02 -11.00
C ALA A 346 -0.51 13.39 -10.31
N GLN A 347 0.21 12.42 -9.73
CA GLN A 347 1.55 12.65 -9.16
C GLN A 347 2.53 13.17 -10.21
N VAL A 348 2.53 12.59 -11.42
CA VAL A 348 3.35 13.04 -12.54
C VAL A 348 2.92 14.43 -13.03
N ASN A 349 1.61 14.69 -13.12
CA ASN A 349 1.07 15.97 -13.56
C ASN A 349 1.36 17.11 -12.56
N LEU A 350 1.42 16.83 -11.26
CA LEU A 350 1.81 17.82 -10.24
C LEU A 350 3.26 18.33 -10.38
N MET A 351 4.12 17.62 -11.13
CA MET A 351 5.47 18.05 -11.46
C MET A 351 5.64 18.39 -12.95
N ARG A 352 4.53 18.53 -13.68
CA ARG A 352 4.48 18.73 -15.14
C ARG A 352 5.47 19.75 -15.65
N ASP A 353 5.45 20.97 -15.11
CA ASP A 353 6.26 22.07 -15.65
C ASP A 353 7.76 21.78 -15.47
N LYS A 354 8.16 21.21 -14.33
CA LYS A 354 9.53 20.75 -14.08
C LYS A 354 9.95 19.63 -15.03
N LEU A 355 9.04 18.73 -15.38
CA LEU A 355 9.31 17.65 -16.34
C LEU A 355 9.57 18.23 -17.73
N LEU A 356 8.70 19.13 -18.20
CA LEU A 356 8.81 19.75 -19.52
C LEU A 356 10.08 20.60 -19.67
N GLU A 357 10.52 21.27 -18.60
CA GLU A 357 11.75 22.07 -18.59
C GLU A 357 13.01 21.20 -18.48
N SER A 358 12.92 20.02 -17.84
CA SER A 358 14.08 19.18 -17.57
C SER A 358 14.55 18.44 -18.81
N LYS A 359 15.82 18.60 -19.18
CA LYS A 359 16.46 17.79 -20.24
C LYS A 359 16.58 16.30 -19.88
N SER A 360 16.47 15.96 -18.59
CA SER A 360 16.56 14.61 -18.03
C SER A 360 15.38 14.34 -17.08
N PRO A 361 14.14 14.22 -17.60
CA PRO A 361 12.94 14.07 -16.78
C PRO A 361 12.96 12.78 -15.94
N MET A 362 13.68 11.74 -16.38
CA MET A 362 13.83 10.48 -15.64
C MET A 362 14.43 10.67 -14.23
N SER A 363 15.25 11.70 -14.02
CA SER A 363 15.79 12.00 -12.69
C SER A 363 14.70 12.37 -11.68
N LEU A 364 13.66 13.08 -12.13
CA LEU A 364 12.51 13.47 -11.32
C LEU A 364 11.52 12.31 -11.16
N LEU A 365 11.38 11.50 -12.19
CA LEU A 365 10.45 10.36 -12.22
C LEU A 365 10.92 9.16 -11.38
N ARG A 366 12.23 9.03 -11.12
CA ARG A 366 12.77 7.98 -10.21
C ARG A 366 12.37 8.18 -8.75
N SER A 367 12.08 9.40 -8.33
CA SER A 367 11.72 9.72 -6.96
C SER A 367 10.63 10.78 -6.98
N LEU A 368 9.39 10.31 -6.93
CA LEU A 368 8.24 11.20 -6.87
C LEU A 368 8.28 12.03 -5.58
N PRO A 369 7.79 13.30 -5.62
CA PRO A 369 7.59 14.11 -4.44
C PRO A 369 6.75 13.38 -3.39
N PRO A 370 6.84 13.79 -2.12
CA PRO A 370 5.98 13.25 -1.09
C PRO A 370 4.50 13.29 -1.51
N LEU A 371 3.76 12.22 -1.20
CA LEU A 371 2.33 12.14 -1.46
C LEU A 371 1.62 13.32 -0.81
N ARG A 372 0.65 13.85 -1.55
CA ARG A 372 -0.31 14.85 -1.09
C ARG A 372 -1.69 14.34 -1.48
N ALA A 373 -2.23 13.41 -0.70
CA ALA A 373 -3.35 12.57 -1.06
C ALA A 373 -4.56 13.41 -1.50
N GLN A 374 -4.88 14.48 -0.78
CA GLN A 374 -6.01 15.35 -1.12
C GLN A 374 -5.84 16.05 -2.49
N GLU A 375 -4.64 16.54 -2.80
CA GLU A 375 -4.35 17.16 -4.10
C GLU A 375 -4.39 16.13 -5.23
N ILE A 376 -3.82 14.95 -4.99
CA ILE A 376 -3.77 13.82 -5.93
C ILE A 376 -5.18 13.31 -6.21
N ILE A 377 -6.01 13.12 -5.19
CA ILE A 377 -7.41 12.69 -5.33
C ILE A 377 -8.19 13.70 -6.14
N LYS A 378 -8.10 15.00 -5.79
CA LYS A 378 -8.81 16.07 -6.49
C LYS A 378 -8.42 16.13 -7.98
N LEU A 379 -7.12 16.09 -8.27
CA LEU A 379 -6.62 16.12 -9.64
C LEU A 379 -6.99 14.85 -10.41
N GLY A 380 -6.79 13.67 -9.82
CA GLY A 380 -7.12 12.38 -10.41
C GLY A 380 -8.62 12.26 -10.75
N MET A 381 -9.50 12.73 -9.87
CA MET A 381 -10.94 12.75 -10.14
C MET A 381 -11.33 13.67 -11.29
N SER A 382 -10.62 14.79 -11.47
CA SER A 382 -10.87 15.68 -12.61
C SER A 382 -10.53 15.03 -13.96
N PHE A 383 -9.72 13.96 -13.97
CA PHE A 383 -9.36 13.23 -15.19
C PHE A 383 -10.46 12.28 -15.65
N VAL A 384 -11.29 11.75 -14.75
CA VAL A 384 -12.34 10.77 -15.08
C VAL A 384 -13.26 11.30 -16.17
N ALA A 385 -13.68 12.57 -16.08
CA ALA A 385 -14.57 13.19 -17.06
C ALA A 385 -13.95 13.40 -18.46
N LYS A 386 -12.63 13.21 -18.61
CA LYS A 386 -11.93 13.33 -19.89
C LYS A 386 -11.76 11.99 -20.62
N LEU A 387 -11.94 10.87 -19.91
CA LEU A 387 -11.64 9.56 -20.46
C LEU A 387 -12.87 9.00 -21.21
N PRO A 388 -12.66 8.38 -22.38
CA PRO A 388 -13.67 7.56 -23.03
C PRO A 388 -14.21 6.45 -22.10
N GLU A 389 -15.49 6.10 -22.23
CA GLU A 389 -16.16 5.12 -21.36
C GLU A 389 -15.53 3.72 -21.46
N ASP A 390 -15.14 3.30 -22.66
CA ASP A 390 -14.45 2.04 -22.93
C ASP A 390 -13.07 2.00 -22.26
N LEU A 391 -12.28 3.06 -22.36
CA LEU A 391 -11.00 3.15 -21.65
C LEU A 391 -11.18 3.13 -20.12
N TYR A 392 -12.25 3.76 -19.62
CA TYR A 392 -12.56 3.71 -18.20
C TYR A 392 -13.01 2.32 -17.75
N ASP A 393 -13.74 1.56 -18.57
CA ASP A 393 -14.09 0.16 -18.30
C ASP A 393 -12.83 -0.71 -18.16
N LEU A 394 -11.85 -0.53 -19.06
CA LEU A 394 -10.55 -1.20 -18.94
C LEU A 394 -9.84 -0.86 -17.63
N LEU A 395 -9.88 0.40 -17.19
CA LEU A 395 -9.38 0.78 -15.86
C LEU A 395 -10.11 0.02 -14.77
N VAL A 396 -11.43 -0.08 -14.79
CA VAL A 396 -12.19 -0.76 -13.73
C VAL A 396 -11.86 -2.25 -13.67
N ARG A 397 -11.64 -2.91 -14.81
CA ARG A 397 -11.51 -4.37 -14.91
C ARG A 397 -10.08 -4.91 -14.81
N HIS A 398 -9.06 -4.13 -15.18
CA HIS A 398 -7.66 -4.60 -15.17
C HIS A 398 -7.14 -5.22 -13.85
N PRO A 399 -7.65 -4.89 -12.65
CA PRO A 399 -7.13 -5.51 -11.43
C PRO A 399 -7.52 -6.99 -11.27
N TYR A 400 -8.60 -7.44 -11.92
CA TYR A 400 -9.22 -8.75 -11.65
C TYR A 400 -9.67 -9.55 -12.88
N ASP A 401 -9.84 -8.91 -14.04
CA ASP A 401 -10.31 -9.58 -15.26
C ASP A 401 -9.13 -9.98 -16.17
N GLU A 402 -8.89 -11.29 -16.27
CA GLU A 402 -7.78 -11.86 -17.05
C GLU A 402 -7.86 -11.57 -18.55
N ALA A 403 -9.06 -11.37 -19.09
CA ALA A 403 -9.26 -11.11 -20.51
C ALA A 403 -8.65 -9.76 -20.94
N ILE A 404 -8.53 -8.82 -20.00
CA ILE A 404 -8.07 -7.45 -20.25
C ILE A 404 -6.59 -7.39 -20.64
N TYR A 405 -5.76 -8.33 -20.17
CA TYR A 405 -4.32 -8.27 -20.41
C TYR A 405 -3.98 -8.33 -21.90
N GLU A 406 -4.67 -9.18 -22.66
CA GLU A 406 -4.50 -9.27 -24.10
C GLU A 406 -5.19 -8.11 -24.83
N GLU A 407 -6.36 -7.66 -24.36
CA GLU A 407 -7.06 -6.50 -24.93
C GLU A 407 -6.18 -5.23 -24.89
N VAL A 408 -5.57 -4.93 -23.74
CA VAL A 408 -4.72 -3.75 -23.55
C VAL A 408 -3.45 -3.78 -24.41
N LYS A 409 -2.90 -4.96 -24.74
CA LYS A 409 -1.75 -5.08 -25.65
C LYS A 409 -2.10 -4.79 -27.11
N THR A 410 -3.35 -5.03 -27.50
CA THR A 410 -3.80 -4.91 -28.89
C THR A 410 -4.27 -3.51 -29.28
N ILE A 411 -4.64 -2.70 -28.29
CA ILE A 411 -4.96 -1.27 -28.43
C ILE A 411 -3.65 -0.49 -28.38
#